data_AF-F8UHK7-F1
#
_entry.id   AF-F8UHK7-F1
#
_cell.length_a   1.000
_cell.length_b   1.000
_cell.length_c   1.000
_cell.angle_alpha   90.00
_cell.angle_beta   90.00
_cell.angle_gamma   90.00
#
_symmetry.space_group_name_H-M   'P 1'
#
loop_
_entity.id
_entity.type
_entity.pdbx_description
1 polymer ?
#
loop_
_entity_poly.entity_id
_entity_poly.type
_entity_poly.pdbx_seq_one_letter_code
_entity_poly.pdbx_strand_id
1 'polypeptide(L)' 'NPAPFCLLDEVDAPLDDANTERYCNLVKAMSDHTQFLFITHNRVTMEMAQHLAGVTMQEPGVSRIVAVDVEEAAGMVEAA' A
#
# COMPACT_ATOMS: atom_id res chain seq x y z
N ASN A 1 15.09 20.27 0.13
CA ASN A 1 15.19 19.51 -1.13
C ASN A 1 14.63 18.11 -0.86
N PRO A 2 13.30 17.91 -0.92
CA PRO A 2 12.70 16.60 -0.67
C PRO A 2 13.11 15.61 -1.76
N ALA A 3 13.14 14.31 -1.42
CA ALA A 3 13.42 13.26 -2.39
C ALA A 3 12.28 13.19 -3.44
N PRO A 4 12.58 12.81 -4.70
CA PRO A 4 11.54 12.71 -5.73
C PRO A 4 10.53 11.61 -5.43
N PHE A 5 10.96 10.53 -4.75
CA PHE A 5 10.09 9.46 -4.30
C PHE A 5 10.59 8.84 -2.99
N CYS A 6 9.71 8.12 -2.30
CA CYS A 6 9.97 7.36 -1.09
C CYS A 6 9.36 5.96 -1.24
N LEU A 7 10.16 4.93 -0.92
CA LEU A 7 9.73 3.53 -0.84
C LEU A 7 9.60 3.13 0.63
N LEU A 8 8.44 2.61 1.01
CA LEU A 8 8.14 2.15 2.37
C LEU A 8 7.74 0.68 2.31
N ASP A 9 8.47 -0.18 3.02
CA ASP A 9 8.24 -1.63 3.00
C ASP A 9 7.70 -2.09 4.37
N GLU A 10 6.41 -2.43 4.41
CA GLU A 10 5.66 -2.92 5.59
C GLU A 10 5.86 -2.10 6.88
N VAL A 11 6.06 -0.79 6.75
CA VAL A 11 6.32 0.11 7.89
C VAL A 11 5.12 0.27 8.83
N ASP A 12 3.93 -0.07 8.34
CA ASP A 12 2.65 -0.03 9.05
C ASP A 12 2.30 -1.37 9.73
N ALA A 13 3.07 -2.44 9.51
CA ALA A 13 2.85 -3.74 10.15
C ALA A 13 2.78 -3.71 11.70
N PRO A 14 3.57 -2.89 12.44
CA PRO A 14 3.48 -2.83 13.89
C PRO A 14 2.40 -1.86 14.41
N LEU A 15 1.67 -1.16 13.54
CA LEU A 15 0.71 -0.12 13.93
C LEU A 15 -0.67 -0.72 14.20
N ASP A 16 -1.38 -0.16 15.17
CA ASP A 16 -2.83 -0.37 15.32
C ASP A 16 -3.62 0.49 14.30
N ASP A 17 -4.92 0.26 14.17
CA ASP A 17 -5.77 0.97 13.20
C ASP A 17 -5.71 2.50 13.39
N ALA A 18 -5.74 2.97 14.64
CA ALA A 18 -5.72 4.40 14.96
C ALA A 18 -4.39 5.07 14.55
N ASN A 19 -3.27 4.39 14.75
CA ASN A 19 -1.96 4.90 14.31
C ASN A 19 -1.77 4.72 12.80
N THR A 20 -2.37 3.71 12.20
CA THR A 20 -2.39 3.52 10.73
C THR A 20 -3.10 4.67 10.03
N GLU A 21 -4.26 5.11 10.53
CA GLU A 21 -4.96 6.29 10.01
C GLU A 21 -4.09 7.57 10.10
N ARG A 22 -3.41 7.78 11.24
CA ARG A 22 -2.51 8.93 11.42
C ARG A 22 -1.34 8.88 10.44
N TYR A 23 -0.76 7.70 10.26
CA TYR A 23 0.30 7.45 9.27
C TYR A 23 -0.19 7.77 7.86
N CYS A 24 -1.37 7.27 7.46
CA CYS A 24 -1.96 7.52 6.15
C CYS A 24 -2.18 9.02 5.90
N ASN A 25 -2.68 9.75 6.89
CA ASN A 25 -2.89 11.19 6.80
C ASN A 25 -1.57 11.95 6.60
N LEU A 26 -0.51 11.53 7.29
CA LEU A 26 0.82 12.12 7.12
C LEU A 26 1.38 11.85 5.71
N VAL A 27 1.32 10.60 5.25
CA VAL A 27 1.79 10.21 3.91
C VAL A 27 1.03 10.98 2.84
N LYS A 28 -0.28 11.13 2.98
CA LYS A 28 -1.13 11.90 2.06
C LYS A 28 -0.78 13.38 2.02
N ALA A 29 -0.45 13.99 3.16
CA ALA A 29 0.00 15.38 3.17
C ALA A 29 1.39 15.56 2.53
N MET A 30 2.27 14.56 2.66
CA MET A 30 3.60 14.59 2.05
C MET A 30 3.57 14.26 0.55
N SER A 31 2.54 13.55 0.07
CA SER A 31 2.46 13.10 -1.31
C SER A 31 2.30 14.23 -2.33
N ASP A 32 1.90 15.42 -1.87
CA ASP A 32 1.87 16.67 -2.66
C ASP A 32 3.25 17.07 -3.22
N HIS A 33 4.33 16.59 -2.60
CA HIS A 33 5.71 16.98 -2.94
C HIS A 33 6.64 15.78 -3.17
N THR A 34 6.25 14.58 -2.79
CA THR A 34 7.07 13.37 -2.89
C THR A 34 6.20 12.21 -3.33
N GLN A 35 6.62 11.46 -4.35
CA GLN A 35 5.86 10.26 -4.73
C GLN A 35 6.09 9.14 -3.70
N PHE A 36 5.02 8.51 -3.23
CA PHE A 36 5.13 7.37 -2.30
C PHE A 36 4.81 6.07 -3.02
N LEU A 37 5.68 5.08 -2.84
CA LEU A 37 5.44 3.68 -3.16
C LEU A 37 5.51 2.92 -1.83
N PHE A 38 4.44 2.22 -1.47
CA PHE A 38 4.39 1.46 -0.24
C PHE A 38 3.98 0.01 -0.50
N ILE A 39 4.64 -0.90 0.20
CA ILE A 39 4.33 -2.33 0.25
C ILE A 39 3.65 -2.55 1.60
N THR A 40 2.43 -3.08 1.57
CA THR A 40 1.61 -3.26 2.77
C THR A 40 0.57 -4.36 2.53
N HIS A 41 0.15 -5.00 3.62
CA HIS A 41 -1.04 -5.85 3.68
C HIS A 41 -2.15 -5.23 4.56
N ASN A 42 -1.98 -4.00 5.05
CA ASN A 42 -2.95 -3.31 5.90
C ASN A 42 -4.06 -2.68 5.05
N ARG A 43 -5.31 -3.08 5.31
CA ARG A 43 -6.50 -2.60 4.59
C ARG A 43 -6.65 -1.08 4.59
N VAL A 44 -6.44 -0.43 5.75
CA VAL A 44 -6.58 1.02 5.89
C VAL A 44 -5.57 1.76 5.01
N THR A 45 -4.33 1.26 4.95
CA THR A 45 -3.29 1.83 4.07
C THR A 45 -3.60 1.60 2.60
N MET A 46 -4.11 0.42 2.25
CA MET A 46 -4.51 0.09 0.87
C MET A 46 -5.64 0.99 0.37
N GLU A 47 -6.66 1.27 1.19
CA GLU A 47 -7.80 2.14 0.85
C GLU A 47 -7.39 3.60 0.57
N MET A 48 -6.28 4.07 1.15
CA MET A 48 -5.75 5.41 0.91
C MET A 48 -5.04 5.54 -0.45
N ALA A 49 -4.58 4.43 -1.03
CA ALA A 49 -3.77 4.44 -2.23
C ALA A 49 -4.56 4.94 -3.46
N GLN A 50 -3.91 5.78 -4.28
CA GLN A 50 -4.47 6.22 -5.56
C GLN A 50 -4.45 5.12 -6.62
N HIS A 51 -3.44 4.24 -6.54
CA HIS A 51 -3.25 3.12 -7.44
C HIS A 51 -2.79 1.91 -6.63
N LEU A 52 -3.38 0.75 -6.90
CA LEU A 52 -3.01 -0.52 -6.29
C LEU A 52 -2.47 -1.47 -7.35
N ALA A 53 -1.34 -2.08 -7.05
CA ALA A 53 -0.73 -3.14 -7.83
C ALA A 53 -0.59 -4.37 -6.93
N GLY A 54 -1.28 -5.45 -7.30
CA GLY A 54 -1.18 -6.74 -6.62
C GLY A 54 0.02 -7.51 -7.15
N VAL A 55 0.73 -8.19 -6.27
CA VAL A 55 1.80 -9.13 -6.65
C VAL A 55 1.31 -10.54 -6.34
N THR A 56 1.25 -11.39 -7.36
CA THR A 56 0.80 -12.79 -7.25
C THR A 56 1.89 -13.74 -7.69
N MET A 57 1.86 -14.97 -7.17
CA MET A 57 2.74 -16.07 -7.60
C MET A 57 1.89 -17.22 -8.12
N GLN A 58 1.51 -17.16 -9.40
CA GLN A 58 0.75 -18.25 -10.05
C GLN A 58 1.60 -19.51 -10.24
N GLU A 59 2.89 -19.31 -10.50
CA GLU A 59 3.89 -20.37 -10.61
C GLU A 59 4.89 -20.19 -9.45
N PRO A 60 5.32 -21.28 -8.78
CA PRO A 60 6.25 -21.18 -7.66
C PRO A 60 7.53 -20.43 -8.05
N GLY A 61 7.82 -19.34 -7.33
CA GLY A 61 9.00 -18.51 -7.55
C GLY A 61 8.91 -17.51 -8.72
N VAL A 62 7.75 -17.38 -9.38
CA VAL A 62 7.55 -16.39 -10.46
C VAL A 62 6.47 -15.39 -10.06
N SER A 63 6.90 -14.16 -9.74
CA SER A 63 5.99 -13.05 -9.43
C SER A 63 5.36 -12.46 -10.69
N ARG A 64 4.06 -12.17 -10.64
CA ARG A 64 3.30 -11.44 -11.66
C ARG A 64 2.58 -10.25 -11.02
N ILE A 65 2.68 -9.11 -11.68
CA ILE A 65 1.96 -7.89 -11.28
C ILE A 65 0.57 -7.91 -11.91
N VAL A 66 -0.45 -7.64 -11.11
CA VAL A 66 -1.83 -7.45 -11.54
C VAL A 66 -2.30 -6.06 -11.11
N ALA A 67 -3.02 -5.38 -12.00
CA ALA A 67 -3.74 -4.17 -11.62
C ALA A 67 -4.93 -4.59 -10.76
N VAL A 68 -5.14 -3.90 -9.64
CA VAL A 68 -6.23 -4.21 -8.70
C VAL A 68 -7.09 -2.98 -8.57
N ASP A 69 -8.40 -3.14 -8.74
CA ASP A 69 -9.34 -2.07 -8.39
C ASP A 69 -9.37 -1.94 -6.86
N VAL A 70 -9.44 -0.72 -6.34
CA VAL A 70 -9.52 -0.48 -4.88
C VAL A 70 -10.73 -1.20 -4.28
N GLU A 71 -11.83 -1.30 -5.04
CA GLU A 71 -13.03 -2.06 -4.64
C GLU A 71 -12.80 -3.59 -4.63
N GLU A 72 -12.03 -4.14 -5.58
CA GLU A 72 -11.67 -5.56 -5.61
C GLU A 72 -10.61 -5.91 -4.53
N ALA A 73 -9.68 -5.00 -4.25
CA ALA A 73 -8.59 -5.20 -3.29
C ALA A 73 -9.12 -5.49 -1.88
N ALA A 74 -10.18 -4.79 -1.46
CA ALA A 74 -10.84 -5.01 -0.19
C ALA A 74 -11.35 -6.45 -0.03
N GLY A 75 -11.80 -7.09 -1.11
CA GLY A 75 -12.26 -8.49 -1.11
C GLY A 75 -11.15 -9.54 -1.14
N MET A 76 -9.97 -9.23 -1.68
CA MET A 76 -8.86 -10.20 -1.79
C MET A 76 -8.15 -10.47 -0.46
N VAL A 77 -8.13 -9.51 0.47
CA VAL A 77 -7.48 -9.65 1.80
C VAL A 77 -8.20 -10.68 2.68
N GLU A 78 -9.46 -11.02 2.38
CA GLU A 78 -10.24 -12.01 3.12
C GLU A 78 -9.99 -13.46 2.70
N ALA A 79 -9.32 -13.68 1.57
CA ALA A 79 -9.10 -15.01 0.99
C ALA A 79 -7.70 -15.59 1.26
N ALA A 80 -6.82 -14.83 1.94
CA ALA A 80 -5.43 -15.20 2.23
C ALA A 80 -5.24 -15.63 3.69
#